data_AF-A0A359DEN4-F1
#
_entry.id   AF-A0A359DEN4-F1
#
_cell.length_a   1.000
_cell.length_b   1.000
_cell.length_c   1.000
_cell.angle_alpha   90.00
_cell.angle_beta   90.00
_cell.angle_gamma   90.00
#
_symmetry.space_group_name_H-M   'P 1'
#
loop_
_entity.id
_entity.type
_entity.pdbx_description
1 polymer ?
#
loop_
_entity_poly.entity_id
_entity_poly.type
_entity_poly.pdbx_seq_one_letter_code
_entity_poly.pdbx_strand_id
1 'polypeptide(L)' 'MLRRLSLALAVASASAGLAWAEQAPLSTKTDLVTVYQEAANNNADLAAARADYQARREVVPQARSGLLPNLSAGANLSD' A
#
# COMPACT_ATOMS: atom_id res chain seq x y z
N MET A 1 8.98 64.08 23.93
CA MET A 1 8.70 63.26 22.72
C MET A 1 8.95 61.76 22.92
N LEU A 2 9.62 61.32 24.01
CA LEU A 2 9.92 59.91 24.26
C LEU A 2 8.69 59.00 24.54
N ARG A 3 7.61 59.52 25.13
CA ARG A 3 6.39 58.74 25.43
C ARG A 3 5.67 58.18 24.18
N ARG A 4 5.83 58.85 23.03
CA ARG A 4 5.25 58.42 21.75
C ARG A 4 6.06 57.30 21.09
N LEU A 5 7.38 57.31 21.29
CA LEU A 5 8.30 56.27 20.83
C LEU A 5 8.08 54.95 21.57
N SER A 6 7.84 55.01 22.89
CA SER A 6 7.53 53.82 23.70
C SER A 6 6.21 53.16 23.30
N LEU A 7 5.19 53.95 22.94
CA LEU A 7 3.90 53.44 22.50
C LEU A 7 3.99 52.78 21.11
N ALA A 8 4.76 53.37 20.19
CA ALA A 8 4.97 52.82 18.85
C ALA A 8 5.71 51.47 18.88
N LEU A 9 6.70 51.32 19.76
CA LEU A 9 7.46 50.08 19.92
C LEU A 9 6.61 48.95 20.54
N ALA A 10 5.71 49.30 21.47
CA ALA A 10 4.78 48.33 22.09
C ALA A 10 3.68 47.84 21.13
N VAL A 11 3.24 48.66 20.17
CA VAL A 11 2.28 48.25 19.13
C VAL A 11 2.95 47.34 18.09
N ALA A 12 4.22 47.60 17.76
CA ALA A 12 4.98 46.79 16.80
C ALA A 12 5.27 45.36 17.31
N SER A 13 5.50 45.18 18.62
CA SER A 13 5.70 43.85 19.21
C SER A 13 4.42 43.02 19.31
N ALA A 14 3.24 43.65 19.39
CA ALA A 14 1.95 42.95 19.36
C ALA A 14 1.62 42.36 17.98
N SER A 15 2.08 42.99 16.89
CA SER A 15 1.88 42.47 15.52
C SER A 15 2.88 41.39 15.10
N ALA A 16 4.03 41.29 15.76
CA ALA A 16 5.07 40.32 15.42
C ALA A 16 4.78 38.89 15.91
N GLY A 17 3.87 38.74 16.89
CA GLY A 17 3.51 37.43 17.46
C GLY A 17 2.64 36.54 16.57
N LEU A 18 2.03 37.10 15.51
CA LEU A 18 1.19 36.35 14.56
C LEU A 18 1.98 35.77 13.37
N ALA A 19 3.27 36.11 13.24
CA ALA A 19 4.09 35.69 12.10
C ALA A 19 4.70 34.27 12.26
N TRP A 20 4.61 33.69 13.46
CA TRP A 20 5.13 32.35 13.77
C TRP A 20 4.02 31.42 14.25
N ALA A 21 2.87 31.46 13.58
CA ALA A 21 1.98 30.30 13.60
C ALA A 21 2.67 29.22 12.76
N GLU A 22 3.44 28.35 13.42
CA GLU A 22 3.95 27.13 12.82
C GLU A 22 2.73 26.33 12.33
N GLN A 23 2.54 26.30 11.01
CA GLN A 23 1.44 25.60 10.37
C GLN A 23 1.62 24.12 10.73
N ALA A 24 0.85 23.62 11.71
CA ALA A 24 0.85 22.20 12.03
C ALA A 24 0.65 21.43 10.71
N PRO A 25 1.49 20.43 10.39
CA PRO A 25 1.35 19.70 9.15
C PRO A 25 -0.08 19.17 9.12
N LEU A 26 -0.82 19.58 8.09
CA LEU A 26 -2.16 19.06 7.85
C LEU A 26 -2.02 17.55 7.82
N SER A 27 -2.60 16.88 8.82
CA SER A 27 -2.65 15.42 8.87
C SER A 27 -3.19 14.96 7.51
N THR A 28 -2.30 14.41 6.69
CA THR A 28 -2.61 13.85 5.38
C THR A 28 -3.46 12.62 5.66
N LYS A 29 -4.76 12.84 5.88
CA LYS A 29 -5.77 11.79 5.90
C LYS A 29 -5.58 11.04 4.58
N THR A 30 -5.00 9.85 4.66
CA THR A 30 -4.79 8.99 3.50
C THR A 30 -6.12 8.85 2.79
N ASP A 31 -6.16 9.16 1.50
CA ASP A 31 -7.39 9.11 0.71
C ASP A 31 -8.02 7.72 0.84
N LEU A 32 -9.34 7.67 1.01
CA LEU A 32 -10.06 6.41 1.24
C LEU A 32 -9.85 5.44 0.08
N VAL A 33 -9.72 5.98 -1.14
CA VAL A 33 -9.44 5.18 -2.34
C VAL A 33 -8.03 4.58 -2.25
N THR A 34 -7.03 5.33 -1.80
CA THR A 34 -5.67 4.84 -1.60
C THR A 34 -5.64 3.72 -0.55
N VAL A 35 -6.30 3.91 0.59
CA VAL A 35 -6.37 2.86 1.64
C VAL A 35 -7.08 1.61 1.12
N TYR A 36 -8.16 1.78 0.35
CA TYR A 36 -8.86 0.66 -0.25
C TYR A 36 -7.99 -0.11 -1.26
N GLN A 37 -7.27 0.61 -2.13
CA GLN A 37 -6.36 -0.02 -3.10
C GLN A 37 -5.23 -0.78 -2.38
N GLU A 38 -4.63 -0.16 -1.37
CA GLU A 38 -3.59 -0.79 -0.55
C GLU A 38 -4.14 -2.05 0.14
N ALA A 39 -5.33 -1.96 0.73
CA ALA A 39 -5.99 -3.10 1.37
C ALA A 39 -6.30 -4.21 0.37
N ALA A 40 -6.83 -3.90 -0.81
CA ALA A 40 -7.17 -4.88 -1.84
C ALA A 40 -5.93 -5.58 -2.41
N ASN A 41 -4.82 -4.86 -2.56
CA ASN A 41 -3.56 -5.40 -3.05
C ASN A 41 -2.89 -6.32 -2.02
N ASN A 42 -3.02 -6.00 -0.72
CA ASN A 42 -2.38 -6.72 0.37
C ASN A 42 -3.34 -7.65 1.14
N ASN A 43 -4.57 -7.86 0.66
CA ASN A 43 -5.56 -8.68 1.35
C ASN A 43 -5.18 -10.17 1.30
N ALA A 44 -4.97 -10.77 2.48
CA ALA A 44 -4.60 -12.18 2.61
C ALA A 44 -5.70 -13.15 2.17
N ASP A 45 -6.98 -12.83 2.41
CA ASP A 45 -8.10 -13.68 2.01
C ASP A 45 -8.24 -13.73 0.49
N LEU A 46 -8.07 -12.58 -0.19
CA LEU A 46 -8.06 -12.53 -1.66
C LEU A 46 -6.86 -13.32 -2.23
N ALA A 47 -5.69 -13.24 -1.60
CA ALA A 47 -4.53 -14.00 -1.99
C ALA A 47 -4.76 -15.52 -1.82
N ALA A 48 -5.33 -15.94 -0.69
CA ALA A 48 -5.67 -17.32 -0.40
C ALA A 48 -6.70 -17.87 -1.40
N ALA A 49 -7.78 -17.13 -1.66
CA ALA A 49 -8.80 -17.52 -2.62
C ALA A 49 -8.23 -17.67 -4.05
N ARG A 50 -7.31 -16.79 -4.46
CA ARG A 50 -6.61 -16.92 -5.75
C ARG A 50 -5.73 -18.16 -5.79
N ALA A 51 -4.99 -18.47 -4.72
CA ALA A 51 -4.17 -19.66 -4.62
C ALA A 51 -5.02 -20.94 -4.69
N ASP A 52 -6.11 -20.99 -3.94
CA ASP A 52 -7.08 -22.10 -3.96
C ASP A 52 -7.69 -22.30 -5.35
N TYR A 53 -8.04 -21.20 -6.02
CA TYR A 53 -8.54 -21.26 -7.39
C TYR A 53 -7.50 -21.86 -8.34
N GLN A 54 -6.23 -21.44 -8.27
CA GLN A 54 -5.17 -22.02 -9.09
C GLN A 54 -4.95 -23.50 -8.79
N ALA A 55 -4.97 -23.90 -7.51
CA ALA A 55 -4.85 -25.31 -7.12
C ALA A 55 -6.00 -26.15 -7.70
N ARG A 56 -7.23 -25.65 -7.65
CA ARG A 56 -8.41 -26.33 -8.22
C ARG A 56 -8.37 -26.41 -9.74
N ARG A 57 -7.82 -25.40 -10.42
CA ARG A 57 -7.68 -25.41 -11.88
C ARG A 57 -6.83 -26.56 -12.37
N GLU A 58 -5.87 -27.03 -11.58
CA GLU A 58 -4.97 -28.12 -11.94
C GLU A 58 -5.68 -29.50 -12.00
N VAL A 59 -6.88 -29.62 -11.43
CA VAL A 59 -7.69 -30.85 -11.51
C VAL A 59 -8.04 -31.17 -12.97
N VAL A 60 -8.32 -30.16 -13.79
CA VAL A 60 -8.70 -30.35 -15.21
C VAL A 60 -7.56 -30.94 -16.05
N PRO A 61 -6.34 -30.36 -16.07
CA PRO A 61 -5.22 -30.95 -16.81
C PRO A 61 -4.81 -32.33 -16.26
N GLN A 62 -4.88 -32.56 -14.94
CA GLN A 62 -4.64 -33.88 -14.37
C GLN A 62 -5.67 -34.93 -14.82
N ALA A 63 -6.96 -34.58 -14.85
CA ALA A 63 -7.99 -35.47 -15.37
C ALA A 63 -7.80 -35.74 -16.87
N ARG A 64 -7.36 -34.74 -17.63
CA ARG A 64 -7.09 -34.88 -19.07
C ARG A 64 -5.85 -35.72 -19.35
N SER A 65 -4.78 -35.62 -18.57
CA SER A 65 -3.57 -36.44 -18.78
C SER A 65 -3.86 -37.94 -18.62
N GLY A 66 -4.81 -38.30 -17.75
CA GLY A 66 -5.29 -39.68 -17.63
C GLY A 66 -6.01 -40.23 -18.87
N LEU A 67 -6.49 -39.37 -19.77
CA LEU A 67 -7.15 -39.76 -21.03
C LEU A 67 -6.20 -39.71 -22.25
N LEU A 68 -4.97 -39.19 -22.06
CA LEU A 68 -4.01 -39.00 -23.14
C LEU A 68 -2.89 -40.05 -23.09
N PRO A 69 -2.36 -40.50 -24.25
CA PRO A 69 -1.19 -41.37 -24.27
C PRO A 69 0.01 -40.72 -23.57
N ASN A 70 0.58 -41.40 -22.58
CA ASN A 70 1.78 -40.94 -21.90
C ASN A 70 3.04 -41.39 -22.67
N LEU A 71 3.94 -40.46 -22.97
CA LEU A 71 5.23 -40.75 -23.59
C LEU A 71 6.31 -40.76 -22.50
N SER A 72 6.96 -41.89 -22.29
CA SER A 72 8.09 -42.03 -21.34
C SER A 72 9.28 -42.68 -22.03
N ALA A 73 10.49 -42.15 -21.78
CA ALA A 73 11.75 -42.74 -22.23
C ALA A 73 12.57 -43.16 -21.02
N GLY A 74 13.15 -44.37 -21.07
CA GLY A 74 14.04 -44.90 -20.04
C GLY A 74 15.17 -45.70 -20.67
N ALA A 75 16.35 -45.67 -20.06
CA ALA A 75 17.51 -46.48 -20.46
C ALA A 75 17.91 -47.35 -19.27
N ASN A 76 18.03 -48.66 -19.50
CA ASN A 76 18.52 -49.61 -18.50
C ASN A 76 19.85 -50.19 -19.02
N LEU A 77 20.90 -50.08 -18.21
CA LEU A 77 22.15 -50.79 -18.42
C LEU A 77 22.24 -51.88 -17.34
N SER A 78 22.19 -53.14 -17.75
CA SER A 78 22.49 -54.29 -16.89
C SER A 78 23.90 -54.75 -17.22
N ASP A 79 24.69 -55.00 -16.18
CA ASP A 79 26.06 -55.54 -16.24
C ASP A 79 26.07 -56.99 -16.75
#